data_AF-J3PIZ2-F1
#
_entry.id   AF-J3PIZ2-F1
#
_cell.length_a   1.000
_cell.length_b   1.000
_cell.length_c   1.000
_cell.angle_alpha   90.00
_cell.angle_beta   90.00
_cell.angle_gamma   90.00
#
_symmetry.space_group_name_H-M   'P 1'
#
loop_
_entity.id
_entity.type
_entity.pdbx_description
1 polymer ?
#
loop_
_entity_poly.entity_id
_entity_poly.type
_entity_poly.pdbx_seq_one_letter_code
_entity_poly.pdbx_strand_id
1 'polypeptide(L)'
;MTSCKHTSWVRLSKKKHLFTKNTFDYQVQISDRGEVLLESLPHADTEYVSFILFIGNEGKSRALTNIGIDRLKYNNRAHGEAHLFLAPDKEVGFPLLIADMNMPLHNRISRPGRDQKCHESSTHSITDRSIVLENPLEVADTIYQRMLVPFADIVCFFVNDLGGCDRILRRIAMWSETGIYPKPSPWLVLIVQEVEQRNYLEKLKEFNTNKIFKGVRVYCINSARYQTRVRDRSTDSNELKYELRELLRRARAEKQKKGLLFSARHLAGFFNYIRRNPPFNQKEPLNLIAVSRSDHPVSNELGFHLENFLDNFQSPDLLQKFAIPTIASCLILDQYPPGMHCKRSLSVFKYLTHKMFLTPYIKRPRKMRMQLTKN
;
A
#
# COMPACT_ATOMS: atom_id res chain seq x y z
N MET A 1 -27.90 -0.64 -12.96
CA MET A 1 -27.62 -1.30 -11.67
C MET A 1 -27.82 -0.28 -10.55
N THR A 2 -28.63 -0.60 -9.55
CA THR A 2 -28.85 0.29 -8.39
C THR A 2 -27.52 0.54 -7.68
N SER A 3 -27.18 1.81 -7.42
CA SER A 3 -25.91 2.17 -6.80
C SER A 3 -25.86 1.61 -5.37
N CYS A 4 -25.04 0.59 -5.15
CA CYS A 4 -24.83 0.01 -3.83
C CYS A 4 -24.28 1.07 -2.86
N LYS A 5 -24.96 1.27 -1.72
CA LYS A 5 -24.56 2.22 -0.67
C LYS A 5 -23.51 1.63 0.29
N HIS A 6 -23.11 0.37 0.14
CA HIS A 6 -22.08 -0.21 1.00
C HIS A 6 -20.69 0.27 0.58
N THR A 7 -19.92 0.79 1.53
CA THR A 7 -18.58 1.34 1.31
C THR A 7 -17.49 0.58 2.06
N SER A 8 -17.88 -0.38 2.91
CA SER A 8 -16.93 -1.20 3.67
C SER A 8 -16.12 -2.06 2.71
N TRP A 9 -14.80 -1.95 2.83
CA TRP A 9 -13.86 -2.72 2.05
C TRP A 9 -13.13 -3.74 2.91
N VAL A 10 -12.62 -3.29 4.06
CA VAL A 10 -11.93 -4.16 5.03
C VAL A 10 -12.60 -4.01 6.39
N ARG A 11 -12.85 -5.13 7.06
CA ARG A 11 -13.41 -5.14 8.41
C ARG A 11 -12.60 -6.08 9.29
N LEU A 12 -11.99 -5.52 10.34
CA LEU A 12 -11.43 -6.28 11.44
C LEU A 12 -12.54 -6.65 12.43
N SER A 13 -12.58 -7.92 12.84
CA SER A 13 -13.51 -8.44 13.84
C SER A 13 -12.84 -9.44 14.77
N LYS A 14 -13.45 -9.68 15.94
CA LYS A 14 -13.02 -10.74 16.86
C LYS A 14 -13.97 -11.93 16.77
N LYS A 15 -13.42 -13.14 16.63
CA LYS A 15 -14.15 -14.38 16.74
C LYS A 15 -13.78 -15.07 18.05
N LYS A 16 -14.80 -15.46 18.83
CA LYS A 16 -14.59 -16.21 20.07
C LYS A 16 -14.21 -17.64 19.74
N HIS A 17 -13.17 -18.16 20.39
CA HIS A 17 -12.82 -19.56 20.26
C HIS A 17 -13.89 -20.43 20.96
N LEU A 18 -14.36 -21.48 20.30
CA LEU A 18 -15.47 -22.31 20.80
C LEU A 18 -15.06 -23.20 22.00
N PHE A 19 -13.77 -23.52 22.12
CA PHE A 19 -13.26 -24.55 23.04
C PHE A 19 -12.32 -24.06 24.14
N THR A 20 -11.98 -22.78 24.17
CA THR A 20 -11.07 -22.19 25.18
C THR A 20 -11.72 -20.95 25.77
N LYS A 21 -11.88 -20.92 27.11
CA LYS A 21 -12.37 -19.71 27.80
C LYS A 21 -11.31 -18.61 27.65
N ASN A 22 -11.72 -17.43 27.19
CA ASN A 22 -10.94 -16.19 27.06
C ASN A 22 -9.90 -16.03 25.93
N THR A 23 -9.85 -16.92 24.92
CA THR A 23 -9.05 -16.63 23.71
C THR A 23 -9.94 -16.18 22.54
N PHE A 24 -9.51 -15.13 21.84
CA PHE A 24 -10.16 -14.60 20.65
C PHE A 24 -9.18 -14.64 19.49
N ASP A 25 -9.68 -15.08 18.33
CA ASP A 25 -8.94 -14.94 17.09
C ASP A 25 -9.39 -13.67 16.37
N TYR A 26 -8.46 -13.00 15.72
CA TYR A 26 -8.75 -11.86 14.87
C TYR A 26 -9.07 -12.35 13.46
N GLN A 27 -10.17 -11.85 12.91
CA GLN A 27 -10.59 -12.14 11.55
C GLN A 27 -10.71 -10.84 10.77
N VAL A 28 -10.24 -10.88 9.52
CA VAL A 28 -10.37 -9.79 8.58
C VAL A 28 -11.24 -10.22 7.42
N GLN A 29 -12.33 -9.50 7.23
CA GLN A 29 -13.20 -9.63 6.06
C GLN A 29 -12.75 -8.59 5.02
N ILE A 30 -12.55 -9.02 3.78
CA ILE A 30 -12.19 -8.18 2.64
C ILE A 30 -13.27 -8.36 1.57
N SER A 31 -13.93 -7.27 1.17
CA SER A 31 -14.95 -7.29 0.10
C SER A 31 -14.36 -6.95 -1.27
N ASP A 32 -15.10 -7.27 -2.33
CA ASP A 32 -14.81 -6.90 -3.72
C ASP A 32 -15.05 -5.41 -4.05
N ARG A 33 -15.32 -4.57 -3.03
CA ARG A 33 -15.69 -3.16 -3.20
C ARG A 33 -14.66 -2.38 -4.01
N GLY A 34 -13.38 -2.67 -3.83
CA GLY A 34 -12.31 -1.96 -4.55
C GLY A 34 -12.30 -2.28 -6.03
N GLU A 35 -12.47 -3.56 -6.37
CA GLU A 35 -12.62 -4.05 -7.73
C GLU A 35 -13.81 -3.40 -8.41
N VAL A 36 -15.00 -3.46 -7.78
CA VAL A 36 -16.24 -2.87 -8.31
C VAL A 36 -16.09 -1.36 -8.57
N LEU A 37 -15.44 -0.62 -7.66
CA LEU A 37 -15.20 0.81 -7.85
C LEU A 37 -14.27 1.09 -9.03
N LEU A 38 -13.17 0.37 -9.13
CA LEU A 38 -12.16 0.58 -10.17
C LEU A 38 -12.66 0.14 -11.56
N GLU A 39 -13.44 -0.93 -11.63
CA GLU A 39 -14.07 -1.43 -12.85
C GLU A 39 -15.23 -0.55 -13.32
N SER A 40 -15.83 0.24 -12.40
CA SER A 40 -16.86 1.22 -12.77
C SER A 40 -16.33 2.48 -13.45
N LEU A 41 -15.00 2.64 -13.52
CA LEU A 41 -14.37 3.76 -14.23
C LEU A 41 -14.53 3.60 -15.75
N PRO A 42 -14.87 4.68 -16.51
CA PRO A 42 -15.16 4.59 -17.93
C PRO A 42 -14.06 3.95 -18.79
N HIS A 43 -12.80 4.20 -18.43
CA HIS A 43 -11.65 3.72 -19.19
C HIS A 43 -10.60 3.08 -18.26
N ALA A 44 -10.99 2.01 -17.58
CA ALA A 44 -10.19 1.35 -16.55
C ALA A 44 -8.75 0.94 -16.98
N ASP A 45 -8.52 0.70 -18.28
CA ASP A 45 -7.20 0.36 -18.82
C ASP A 45 -6.26 1.56 -18.93
N THR A 46 -6.80 2.75 -19.21
CA THR A 46 -6.02 3.97 -19.48
C THR A 46 -6.06 4.97 -18.34
N GLU A 47 -7.01 4.82 -17.41
CA GLU A 47 -7.13 5.65 -16.23
C GLU A 47 -6.18 5.18 -15.13
N TYR A 48 -5.11 5.95 -14.92
CA TYR A 48 -4.17 5.72 -13.82
C TYR A 48 -4.67 6.36 -12.54
N VAL A 49 -4.85 5.54 -11.51
CA VAL A 49 -5.52 5.92 -10.27
C VAL A 49 -4.50 6.23 -9.18
N SER A 50 -4.73 7.33 -8.46
CA SER A 50 -3.97 7.66 -7.25
C SER A 50 -4.73 7.25 -5.99
N PHE A 51 -4.03 7.02 -4.90
CA PHE A 51 -4.62 6.47 -3.67
C PHE A 51 -4.17 7.21 -2.40
N ILE A 52 -5.15 7.72 -1.64
CA ILE A 52 -4.90 8.36 -0.33
C ILE A 52 -5.47 7.51 0.79
N LEU A 53 -4.69 7.34 1.85
CA LEU A 53 -5.10 6.71 3.09
C LEU A 53 -5.36 7.78 4.16
N PHE A 54 -6.58 7.88 4.69
CA PHE A 54 -6.89 8.69 5.88
C PHE A 54 -7.12 7.82 7.12
N ILE A 55 -6.27 7.98 8.12
CA ILE A 55 -6.25 7.19 9.36
C ILE A 55 -6.57 8.10 10.54
N GLY A 56 -7.61 7.75 11.30
CA GLY A 56 -8.14 8.55 12.39
C GLY A 56 -9.56 8.14 12.72
N ASN A 57 -10.23 8.90 13.60
CA ASN A 57 -11.59 8.62 14.06
C ASN A 57 -12.48 9.86 13.83
N GLU A 58 -12.88 10.55 14.90
CA GLU A 58 -13.87 11.63 14.83
C GLU A 58 -13.34 12.94 14.22
N GLY A 59 -12.11 13.36 14.53
CA GLY A 59 -11.45 14.52 13.93
C GLY A 59 -11.27 14.35 12.43
N LYS A 60 -10.79 13.18 12.00
CA LYS A 60 -10.76 12.76 10.59
C LYS A 60 -12.15 12.87 9.96
N SER A 61 -13.16 12.35 10.64
CA SER A 61 -14.52 12.33 10.12
C SER A 61 -15.04 13.73 9.81
N ARG A 62 -14.83 14.66 10.74
CA ARG A 62 -15.17 16.07 10.56
C ARG A 62 -14.37 16.70 9.42
N ALA A 63 -13.05 16.49 9.36
CA ALA A 63 -12.20 17.08 8.33
C ALA A 63 -12.57 16.59 6.91
N LEU A 64 -12.83 15.30 6.73
CA LEU A 64 -13.20 14.75 5.41
C LEU A 64 -14.52 15.35 4.89
N THR A 65 -15.52 15.50 5.75
CA THR A 65 -16.78 16.17 5.38
C THR A 65 -16.52 17.60 4.88
N ASN A 66 -15.62 18.33 5.52
CA ASN A 66 -15.31 19.72 5.14
C ASN A 66 -14.54 19.82 3.82
N ILE A 67 -13.78 18.79 3.43
CA ILE A 67 -13.15 18.73 2.10
C ILE A 67 -14.08 18.17 1.02
N GLY A 68 -15.38 18.03 1.30
CA GLY A 68 -16.38 17.62 0.31
C GLY A 68 -16.46 16.11 0.07
N ILE A 69 -15.84 15.31 0.95
CA ILE A 69 -16.02 13.87 0.96
C ILE A 69 -17.28 13.59 1.79
N ASP A 70 -18.41 13.48 1.09
CA ASP A 70 -19.70 13.32 1.76
C ASP A 70 -19.81 11.95 2.44
N ARG A 71 -19.84 11.99 3.78
CA ARG A 71 -19.97 10.82 4.66
C ARG A 71 -21.39 10.59 5.14
N LEU A 72 -22.32 11.54 4.91
CA LEU A 72 -23.64 11.61 5.54
C LEU A 72 -24.57 10.43 5.21
N LYS A 73 -24.17 9.57 4.26
CA LYS A 73 -24.94 8.38 3.87
C LYS A 73 -24.57 7.10 4.63
N TYR A 74 -23.61 7.15 5.57
CA TYR A 74 -22.99 5.94 6.15
C TYR A 74 -22.92 5.99 7.69
N ASN A 75 -24.07 5.92 8.35
CA ASN A 75 -24.23 6.21 9.79
C ASN A 75 -23.73 5.14 10.77
N ASN A 76 -23.22 3.98 10.32
CA ASN A 76 -22.74 2.92 11.20
C ASN A 76 -21.35 2.44 10.81
N ARG A 77 -20.33 3.24 11.13
CA ARG A 77 -18.94 2.83 10.96
C ARG A 77 -18.42 2.24 12.25
N ALA A 78 -18.00 0.99 12.17
CA ALA A 78 -17.34 0.35 13.29
C ALA A 78 -15.87 0.78 13.38
N HIS A 79 -15.33 0.63 14.58
CA HIS A 79 -13.89 0.67 14.78
C HIS A 79 -13.22 -0.55 14.12
N GLY A 80 -12.07 -0.35 13.48
CA GLY A 80 -11.38 -1.41 12.74
C GLY A 80 -11.91 -1.65 11.33
N GLU A 81 -12.76 -0.76 10.80
CA GLU A 81 -13.19 -0.78 9.40
C GLU A 81 -12.37 0.19 8.53
N ALA A 82 -12.09 -0.24 7.30
CA ALA A 82 -11.64 0.61 6.21
C ALA A 82 -12.73 0.69 5.14
N HIS A 83 -13.10 1.91 4.79
CA HIS A 83 -14.07 2.19 3.73
C HIS A 83 -13.36 2.74 2.52
N LEU A 84 -13.89 2.44 1.33
CA LEU A 84 -13.29 2.81 0.07
C LEU A 84 -14.28 3.57 -0.81
N PHE A 85 -13.82 4.66 -1.42
CA PHE A 85 -14.61 5.47 -2.33
C PHE A 85 -13.73 6.15 -3.38
N LEU A 86 -14.33 6.45 -4.52
CA LEU A 86 -13.75 7.36 -5.51
C LEU A 86 -14.09 8.79 -5.11
N ALA A 87 -13.10 9.67 -5.14
CA ALA A 87 -13.33 11.08 -4.95
C ALA A 87 -14.24 11.60 -6.08
N PRO A 88 -15.26 12.42 -5.77
CA PRO A 88 -16.15 12.99 -6.78
C PRO A 88 -15.44 14.05 -7.64
N ASP A 89 -14.30 14.54 -7.18
CA ASP A 89 -13.63 15.71 -7.69
C ASP A 89 -12.82 15.42 -8.97
N LYS A 90 -13.27 16.01 -10.08
CA LYS A 90 -12.56 15.95 -11.37
C LYS A 90 -11.42 16.97 -11.48
N GLU A 91 -11.29 17.92 -10.54
CA GLU A 91 -10.30 19.01 -10.62
C GLU A 91 -8.85 18.52 -10.52
N VAL A 92 -8.61 17.35 -9.93
CA VAL A 92 -7.26 16.79 -9.80
C VAL A 92 -6.72 16.28 -11.15
N GLY A 93 -7.61 16.02 -12.12
CA GLY A 93 -7.26 15.58 -13.48
C GLY A 93 -6.94 14.10 -13.62
N PHE A 94 -7.15 13.30 -12.58
CA PHE A 94 -7.05 11.84 -12.59
C PHE A 94 -7.94 11.22 -11.51
N PRO A 95 -8.39 9.95 -11.66
CA PRO A 95 -9.20 9.31 -10.64
C PRO A 95 -8.42 9.15 -9.33
N LEU A 96 -9.10 9.50 -8.24
CA LEU A 96 -8.56 9.45 -6.89
C LEU A 96 -9.37 8.46 -6.06
N LEU A 97 -8.72 7.38 -5.66
CA LEU A 97 -9.24 6.44 -4.69
C LEU A 97 -8.90 6.94 -3.28
N ILE A 98 -9.84 6.79 -2.35
CA ILE A 98 -9.65 7.20 -0.97
C ILE A 98 -10.06 6.06 -0.06
N ALA A 99 -9.14 5.66 0.81
CA ALA A 99 -9.43 4.76 1.91
C ALA A 99 -9.54 5.53 3.21
N ASP A 100 -10.59 5.23 3.96
CA ASP A 100 -10.99 5.92 5.16
C ASP A 100 -11.08 4.92 6.29
N MET A 101 -10.09 4.96 7.18
CA MET A 101 -9.78 3.89 8.12
C MET A 101 -9.96 4.34 9.57
N ASN A 102 -10.82 3.65 10.31
CA ASN A 102 -11.03 3.89 11.73
C ASN A 102 -10.14 2.99 12.58
N MET A 103 -9.40 3.60 13.50
CA MET A 103 -8.53 2.85 14.41
C MET A 103 -9.32 2.23 15.57
N PRO A 104 -9.09 0.94 15.91
CA PRO A 104 -9.74 0.26 17.03
C PRO A 104 -9.14 0.63 18.40
N LEU A 105 -9.21 1.92 18.73
CA LEU A 105 -8.77 2.44 20.03
C LEU A 105 -9.62 1.86 21.16
N HIS A 106 -9.02 1.73 22.35
CA HIS A 106 -9.67 1.20 23.55
C HIS A 106 -10.29 -0.19 23.35
N ASN A 107 -9.68 -1.03 22.52
CA ASN A 107 -10.14 -2.40 22.24
C ASN A 107 -11.54 -2.47 21.62
N ARG A 108 -12.02 -1.36 21.05
CA ARG A 108 -13.31 -1.30 20.35
C ARG A 108 -13.13 -1.96 18.99
N ILE A 109 -13.65 -3.17 18.85
CA ILE A 109 -13.77 -3.87 17.57
C ILE A 109 -15.20 -4.38 17.44
N SER A 110 -15.73 -4.37 16.22
CA SER A 110 -17.04 -4.95 15.97
C SER A 110 -17.05 -6.46 15.95
N ARG A 111 -18.22 -7.03 16.26
CA ARG A 111 -18.48 -8.45 16.04
C ARG A 111 -18.42 -8.76 14.54
N PRO A 112 -18.21 -10.03 14.16
CA PRO A 112 -18.28 -10.45 12.77
C PRO A 112 -19.59 -9.96 12.16
N GLY A 113 -19.49 -9.20 11.07
CA GLY A 113 -20.65 -8.70 10.35
C GLY A 113 -21.32 -9.81 9.56
N ARG A 114 -22.60 -9.63 9.21
CA ARG A 114 -23.23 -10.49 8.21
C ARG A 114 -22.64 -10.17 6.84
N ASP A 115 -22.46 -11.20 6.02
CA ASP A 115 -22.09 -11.04 4.63
C ASP A 115 -23.13 -10.20 3.90
N GLN A 116 -22.64 -9.19 3.20
CA GLN A 116 -23.49 -8.30 2.43
C GLN A 116 -23.81 -8.96 1.10
N LYS A 117 -25.09 -9.10 0.76
CA LYS A 117 -25.52 -9.77 -0.49
C LYS A 117 -25.12 -9.04 -1.78
N CYS A 118 -24.65 -7.79 -1.67
CA CYS A 118 -24.29 -6.94 -2.82
C CYS A 118 -22.80 -6.99 -3.17
N HIS A 119 -21.97 -7.64 -2.37
CA HIS A 119 -20.52 -7.67 -2.52
C HIS A 119 -20.00 -9.06 -2.18
N GLU A 120 -19.16 -9.64 -3.02
CA GLU A 120 -18.40 -10.81 -2.62
C GLU A 120 -17.46 -10.44 -1.47
N SER A 121 -17.24 -11.37 -0.54
CA SER A 121 -16.34 -11.15 0.59
C SER A 121 -15.56 -12.41 0.92
N SER A 122 -14.33 -12.23 1.34
CA SER A 122 -13.44 -13.30 1.80
C SER A 122 -13.01 -13.00 3.22
N THR A 123 -13.09 -14.00 4.10
CA THR A 123 -12.74 -13.86 5.51
C THR A 123 -11.47 -14.64 5.80
N HIS A 124 -10.50 -13.98 6.41
CA HIS A 124 -9.18 -14.51 6.70
C HIS A 124 -8.87 -14.41 8.18
N SER A 125 -8.34 -15.48 8.76
CA SER A 125 -7.83 -15.44 10.12
C SER A 125 -6.41 -14.85 10.12
N ILE A 126 -6.16 -13.93 11.05
CA ILE A 126 -4.80 -13.46 11.34
C ILE A 126 -4.26 -14.35 12.45
N THR A 127 -3.51 -15.37 12.03
CA THR A 127 -2.80 -16.28 12.93
C THR A 127 -1.31 -16.07 12.71
N ASP A 128 -0.74 -15.04 13.32
CA ASP A 128 0.70 -15.01 13.43
C ASP A 128 1.11 -16.04 14.50
N ARG A 129 1.65 -17.18 14.05
CA ARG A 129 2.10 -18.24 14.95
C ARG A 129 3.34 -17.84 15.76
N SER A 130 3.97 -16.70 15.43
CA SER A 130 5.19 -16.22 16.09
C SER A 130 4.97 -15.06 17.05
N ILE A 131 3.86 -14.32 16.92
CA ILE A 131 3.50 -13.19 17.80
C ILE A 131 2.01 -13.29 18.08
N VAL A 132 1.64 -13.57 19.34
CA VAL A 132 0.25 -13.44 19.78
C VAL A 132 -0.09 -11.95 19.71
N LEU A 133 -0.73 -11.51 18.63
CA LEU A 133 -1.25 -10.15 18.53
C LEU A 133 -2.45 -10.04 19.48
N GLU A 134 -2.20 -9.67 20.73
CA GLU A 134 -3.26 -9.57 21.74
C GLU A 134 -4.13 -8.33 21.53
N ASN A 135 -3.62 -7.33 20.79
CA ASN A 135 -4.20 -6.00 20.69
C ASN A 135 -4.80 -5.70 19.29
N PRO A 136 -6.07 -5.26 19.18
CA PRO A 136 -6.65 -4.73 17.94
C PRO A 136 -5.77 -3.79 17.13
N LEU A 137 -5.03 -2.94 17.85
CA LEU A 137 -4.30 -1.84 17.26
C LEU A 137 -3.12 -2.35 16.44
N GLU A 138 -2.44 -3.38 16.95
CA GLU A 138 -1.31 -4.02 16.27
C GLU A 138 -1.80 -4.82 15.05
N VAL A 139 -2.98 -5.44 15.17
CA VAL A 139 -3.63 -6.12 14.04
C VAL A 139 -4.01 -5.10 12.95
N ALA A 140 -4.61 -3.97 13.34
CA ALA A 140 -4.93 -2.89 12.40
C ALA A 140 -3.66 -2.30 11.76
N ASP A 141 -2.59 -2.11 12.53
CA ASP A 141 -1.28 -1.72 12.00
C ASP A 141 -0.79 -2.69 10.94
N THR A 142 -0.83 -3.99 11.24
CA THR A 142 -0.41 -5.04 10.31
C THR A 142 -1.20 -4.96 9.00
N ILE A 143 -2.53 -4.79 9.08
CA ILE A 143 -3.39 -4.65 7.90
C ILE A 143 -2.97 -3.41 7.10
N TYR A 144 -2.89 -2.25 7.73
CA TYR A 144 -2.63 -1.00 7.00
C TYR A 144 -1.25 -1.00 6.39
N GLN A 145 -0.26 -1.39 7.17
CA GLN A 145 1.13 -1.35 6.81
C GLN A 145 1.51 -2.40 5.76
N ARG A 146 1.03 -3.65 5.89
CA ARG A 146 1.38 -4.72 4.96
C ARG A 146 0.50 -4.76 3.72
N MET A 147 -0.76 -4.32 3.83
CA MET A 147 -1.72 -4.41 2.74
C MET A 147 -1.98 -3.08 2.03
N LEU A 148 -2.19 -1.97 2.76
CA LEU A 148 -2.70 -0.73 2.17
C LEU A 148 -1.61 0.27 1.78
N VAL A 149 -0.62 0.46 2.65
CA VAL A 149 0.53 1.36 2.42
C VAL A 149 1.26 1.09 1.09
N PRO A 150 1.45 -0.17 0.64
CA PRO A 150 2.05 -0.47 -0.66
C PRO A 150 1.39 0.20 -1.87
N PHE A 151 0.10 0.50 -1.79
CA PHE A 151 -0.65 1.17 -2.86
C PHE A 151 -0.65 2.70 -2.73
N ALA A 152 -0.43 3.22 -1.53
CA ALA A 152 -0.65 4.61 -1.20
C ALA A 152 0.27 5.57 -1.97
N ASP A 153 -0.25 6.74 -2.32
CA ASP A 153 0.54 7.92 -2.69
C ASP A 153 0.77 8.81 -1.46
N ILE A 154 -0.25 8.90 -0.58
CA ILE A 154 -0.24 9.70 0.64
C ILE A 154 -0.88 8.89 1.77
N VAL A 155 -0.28 8.95 2.96
CA VAL A 155 -0.83 8.46 4.22
C VAL A 155 -1.03 9.64 5.16
N CYS A 156 -2.29 9.90 5.52
CA CYS A 156 -2.70 10.99 6.39
C CYS A 156 -3.07 10.44 7.77
N PHE A 157 -2.37 10.86 8.83
CA PHE A 157 -2.75 10.57 10.21
C PHE A 157 -3.37 11.79 10.87
N PHE A 158 -4.56 11.61 11.45
CA PHE A 158 -5.17 12.59 12.34
C PHE A 158 -4.64 12.37 13.74
N VAL A 159 -3.63 13.15 14.12
CA VAL A 159 -2.79 12.88 15.29
C VAL A 159 -3.59 12.91 16.60
N ASN A 160 -4.47 13.90 16.74
CA ASN A 160 -5.27 14.09 17.94
C ASN A 160 -6.30 12.96 18.13
N ASP A 161 -6.79 12.36 17.04
CA ASP A 161 -7.68 11.19 17.11
C ASP A 161 -6.96 9.94 17.63
N LEU A 162 -5.64 9.91 17.55
CA LEU A 162 -4.80 8.72 17.77
C LEU A 162 -3.95 8.84 19.04
N GLY A 163 -4.22 9.87 19.85
CA GLY A 163 -3.58 10.11 21.14
C GLY A 163 -2.23 10.82 21.08
N GLY A 164 -2.01 11.67 20.08
CA GLY A 164 -0.89 12.61 20.02
C GLY A 164 0.35 12.10 19.26
N CYS A 165 1.34 12.98 19.05
CA CYS A 165 2.55 12.66 18.27
C CYS A 165 3.24 11.41 18.77
N ASP A 166 3.47 11.30 20.07
CA ASP A 166 4.36 10.27 20.63
C ASP A 166 3.83 8.86 20.34
N ARG A 167 2.50 8.71 20.18
CA ARG A 167 1.90 7.44 19.77
C ARG A 167 2.05 7.20 18.27
N ILE A 168 1.94 8.24 17.45
CA ILE A 168 2.14 8.15 16.00
C ILE A 168 3.61 7.89 15.65
N LEU A 169 4.54 8.59 16.27
CA LEU A 169 5.98 8.43 16.04
C LEU A 169 6.44 7.03 16.46
N ARG A 170 5.99 6.52 17.62
CA ARG A 170 6.22 5.12 18.00
C ARG A 170 5.63 4.14 16.99
N ARG A 171 4.42 4.39 16.48
CA ARG A 171 3.79 3.55 15.45
C ARG A 171 4.61 3.52 14.16
N ILE A 172 5.07 4.67 13.70
CA ILE A 172 5.93 4.78 12.51
C ILE A 172 7.28 4.09 12.73
N ALA A 173 7.84 4.20 13.93
CA ALA A 173 9.07 3.49 14.30
C ALA A 173 8.87 1.98 14.23
N MET A 174 7.79 1.44 14.82
CA MET A 174 7.44 0.02 14.74
C MET A 174 7.26 -0.45 13.30
N TRP A 175 6.54 0.34 12.49
CA TRP A 175 6.41 0.03 11.06
C TRP A 175 7.82 -0.07 10.42
N SER A 176 8.75 0.83 10.76
CA SER A 176 10.07 0.89 10.13
C SER A 176 10.97 -0.32 10.44
N GLU A 177 10.60 -1.16 11.40
CA GLU A 177 11.31 -2.39 11.77
C GLU A 177 10.82 -3.62 10.99
N THR A 178 9.64 -3.57 10.38
CA THR A 178 8.94 -4.73 9.81
C THR A 178 9.32 -5.08 8.36
N GLY A 179 10.55 -4.74 7.94
CA GLY A 179 11.13 -5.17 6.67
C GLY A 179 11.25 -4.07 5.60
N ILE A 180 11.39 -4.49 4.34
CA ILE A 180 11.67 -3.60 3.22
C ILE A 180 10.36 -3.10 2.62
N TYR A 181 10.20 -1.78 2.60
CA TYR A 181 9.01 -1.15 2.03
C TYR A 181 9.13 -0.95 0.52
N PRO A 182 8.06 -1.21 -0.24
CA PRO A 182 8.05 -0.97 -1.68
C PRO A 182 8.31 0.51 -1.98
N LYS A 183 9.10 0.74 -3.04
CA LYS A 183 9.38 2.08 -3.57
C LYS A 183 8.65 2.23 -4.91
N PRO A 184 8.14 3.44 -5.25
CA PRO A 184 8.25 4.69 -4.50
C PRO A 184 7.41 4.69 -3.22
N SER A 185 7.97 5.32 -2.19
CA SER A 185 7.31 5.47 -0.88
C SER A 185 6.22 6.53 -0.94
N PRO A 186 5.12 6.37 -0.18
CA PRO A 186 4.12 7.41 -0.03
C PRO A 186 4.64 8.61 0.78
N TRP A 187 3.96 9.75 0.65
CA TRP A 187 4.13 10.89 1.55
C TRP A 187 3.39 10.66 2.86
N LEU A 188 3.98 11.13 3.97
CA LEU A 188 3.32 11.18 5.27
C LEU A 188 2.76 12.58 5.50
N VAL A 189 1.48 12.68 5.83
CA VAL A 189 0.84 13.93 6.24
C VAL A 189 0.30 13.75 7.65
N LEU A 190 0.83 14.51 8.60
CA LEU A 190 0.33 14.58 9.96
C LEU A 190 -0.63 15.75 10.07
N ILE A 191 -1.87 15.46 10.43
CA ILE A 191 -2.91 16.46 10.61
C ILE A 191 -3.09 16.70 12.10
N VAL A 192 -2.80 17.93 12.52
CA VAL A 192 -2.62 18.32 13.92
C VAL A 192 -3.43 19.58 14.26
N GLN A 193 -3.62 19.87 15.54
CA GLN A 193 -4.14 21.18 15.94
C GLN A 193 -3.03 22.24 15.86
N GLU A 194 -3.40 23.47 15.51
CA GLU A 194 -2.46 24.59 15.27
C GLU A 194 -1.48 24.83 16.42
N VAL A 195 -1.97 24.76 17.66
CA VAL A 195 -1.17 24.96 18.88
C VAL A 195 -0.04 23.93 19.07
N GLU A 196 -0.07 22.82 18.34
CA GLU A 196 0.86 21.71 18.53
C GLU A 196 1.91 21.57 17.41
N GLN A 197 1.80 22.37 16.33
CA GLN A 197 2.60 22.19 15.10
C GLN A 197 4.11 22.21 15.32
N ARG A 198 4.61 23.26 16.00
CA ARG A 198 6.06 23.48 16.20
C ARG A 198 6.67 22.35 17.02
N ASN A 199 5.98 21.92 18.08
CA ASN A 199 6.39 20.80 18.91
C ASN A 199 6.50 19.50 18.08
N TYR A 200 5.54 19.25 17.19
CA TYR A 200 5.55 18.06 16.34
C TYR A 200 6.65 18.07 15.29
N LEU A 201 6.97 19.23 14.70
CA LEU A 201 8.07 19.36 13.76
C LEU A 201 9.43 19.10 14.42
N GLU A 202 9.63 19.56 15.65
CA GLU A 202 10.86 19.28 16.40
C GLU A 202 10.99 17.79 16.73
N LYS A 203 9.94 17.17 17.30
CA LYS A 203 9.94 15.73 17.61
C LYS A 203 10.18 14.86 16.39
N LEU A 204 9.65 15.23 15.22
CA LEU A 204 9.86 14.48 13.98
C LEU A 204 11.32 14.35 13.55
N LYS A 205 12.19 15.31 13.94
CA LYS A 205 13.63 15.25 13.61
C LYS A 205 14.33 14.08 14.29
N GLU A 206 13.78 13.59 15.41
CA GLU A 206 14.33 12.47 16.18
C GLU A 206 13.98 11.10 15.58
N PHE A 207 13.04 11.04 14.62
CA PHE A 207 12.54 9.78 14.07
C PHE A 207 12.92 9.60 12.59
N ASN A 208 13.50 8.43 12.27
CA ASN A 208 13.80 8.09 10.89
C ASN A 208 12.56 7.56 10.15
N THR A 209 11.77 8.47 9.59
CA THR A 209 10.58 8.13 8.79
C THR A 209 10.90 7.67 7.36
N ASN A 210 12.13 7.86 6.89
CA ASN A 210 12.52 7.72 5.48
C ASN A 210 12.56 6.27 4.98
N LYS A 211 12.56 5.30 5.92
CA LYS A 211 12.42 3.88 5.58
C LYS A 211 11.10 3.61 4.85
N ILE A 212 10.00 4.15 5.39
CA ILE A 212 8.64 3.92 4.90
C ILE A 212 8.19 5.03 3.96
N PHE A 213 8.41 6.29 4.37
CA PHE A 213 7.82 7.46 3.74
C PHE A 213 8.85 8.24 2.93
N LYS A 214 8.40 8.89 1.87
CA LYS A 214 9.24 9.75 1.01
C LYS A 214 9.65 11.04 1.72
N GLY A 215 8.74 11.56 2.54
CA GLY A 215 8.91 12.78 3.31
C GLY A 215 7.66 13.03 4.15
N VAL A 216 7.78 13.97 5.09
CA VAL A 216 6.73 14.30 6.05
C VAL A 216 6.23 15.73 5.83
N ARG A 217 4.93 15.91 5.99
CA ARG A 217 4.25 17.21 6.06
C ARG A 217 3.43 17.26 7.34
N VAL A 218 3.47 18.39 8.03
CA VAL A 218 2.63 18.64 9.21
C VAL A 218 1.66 19.76 8.85
N TYR A 219 0.38 19.42 8.84
CA TYR A 219 -0.70 20.33 8.46
C TYR A 219 -1.58 20.64 9.67
N CYS A 220 -1.88 21.91 9.87
CA CYS A 220 -2.68 22.38 11.00
C CYS A 220 -4.13 22.57 10.63
N ILE A 221 -5.00 22.11 11.50
CA ILE A 221 -6.43 22.36 11.45
C ILE A 221 -6.75 23.27 12.63
N ASN A 222 -7.29 24.47 12.36
CA ASN A 222 -7.67 25.40 13.42
C ASN A 222 -9.02 24.98 14.02
N SER A 223 -9.00 24.22 15.11
CA SER A 223 -10.20 23.68 15.76
C SER A 223 -11.21 24.75 16.23
N ALA A 224 -10.75 25.96 16.57
CA ALA A 224 -11.62 27.07 16.98
C ALA A 224 -12.44 27.64 15.80
N ARG A 225 -11.83 27.72 14.61
CA ARG A 225 -12.52 28.09 13.35
C ARG A 225 -13.50 27.03 12.85
N TYR A 226 -13.30 25.76 13.22
CA TYR A 226 -14.29 24.71 12.92
C TYR A 226 -15.57 24.84 13.75
N GLN A 227 -15.52 25.48 14.93
CA GLN A 227 -16.70 25.67 15.77
C GLN A 227 -17.50 26.92 15.40
N THR A 228 -16.87 27.93 14.79
CA THR A 228 -17.51 29.23 14.55
C THR A 228 -17.29 29.72 13.11
N ARG A 229 -18.40 29.82 12.35
CA ARG A 229 -18.55 30.38 10.99
C ARG A 229 -18.20 29.49 9.79
N VAL A 230 -19.11 29.50 8.81
CA VAL A 230 -19.03 28.75 7.53
C VAL A 230 -17.91 29.23 6.62
N ARG A 231 -17.54 30.52 6.70
CA ARG A 231 -16.57 31.16 5.81
C ARG A 231 -15.12 30.71 6.09
N ASP A 232 -14.72 30.59 7.36
CA ASP A 232 -13.37 30.15 7.75
C ASP A 232 -13.13 28.65 7.52
N ARG A 233 -14.18 27.82 7.59
CA ARG A 233 -14.09 26.38 7.23
C ARG A 233 -13.67 26.15 5.78
N SER A 234 -13.93 27.10 4.89
CA SER A 234 -13.61 26.98 3.47
C SER A 234 -12.11 27.15 3.18
N THR A 235 -11.42 28.04 3.91
CA THR A 235 -10.00 28.35 3.67
C THR A 235 -9.09 27.20 4.11
N ASP A 236 -9.20 26.72 5.35
CA ASP A 236 -8.41 25.59 5.87
C ASP A 236 -8.67 24.30 5.09
N SER A 237 -9.91 24.12 4.59
CA SER A 237 -10.27 22.99 3.73
C SER A 237 -9.59 23.08 2.35
N ASN A 238 -9.53 24.28 1.78
CA ASN A 238 -8.91 24.53 0.48
C ASN A 238 -7.39 24.41 0.53
N GLU A 239 -6.74 24.86 1.60
CA GLU A 239 -5.30 24.72 1.80
C GLU A 239 -4.89 23.24 1.94
N LEU A 240 -5.60 22.45 2.76
CA LEU A 240 -5.35 21.02 2.86
C LEU A 240 -5.57 20.32 1.52
N LYS A 241 -6.66 20.64 0.81
CA LYS A 241 -6.89 20.11 -0.55
C LYS A 241 -5.76 20.45 -1.49
N TYR A 242 -5.27 21.69 -1.47
CA TYR A 242 -4.18 22.14 -2.32
C TYR A 242 -2.90 21.36 -2.02
N GLU A 243 -2.49 21.24 -0.75
CA GLU A 243 -1.30 20.48 -0.36
C GLU A 243 -1.42 19.01 -0.76
N LEU A 244 -2.57 18.36 -0.51
CA LEU A 244 -2.81 16.98 -0.93
C LEU A 244 -2.71 16.81 -2.45
N ARG A 245 -3.25 17.75 -3.24
CA ARG A 245 -3.16 17.73 -4.71
C ARG A 245 -1.72 17.83 -5.19
N GLU A 246 -0.93 18.72 -4.59
CA GLU A 246 0.48 18.87 -4.94
C GLU A 246 1.31 17.63 -4.60
N LEU A 247 1.09 17.05 -3.42
CA LEU A 247 1.75 15.79 -3.03
C LEU A 247 1.35 14.62 -3.94
N LEU A 248 0.07 14.53 -4.34
CA LEU A 248 -0.41 13.53 -5.28
C LEU A 248 0.30 13.63 -6.63
N ARG A 249 0.40 14.85 -7.19
CA ARG A 249 1.11 15.09 -8.46
C ARG A 249 2.56 14.63 -8.39
N ARG A 250 3.25 14.96 -7.29
CA ARG A 250 4.64 14.53 -7.05
C ARG A 250 4.78 13.02 -6.92
N ALA A 251 3.94 12.38 -6.12
CA ALA A 251 3.94 10.93 -5.94
C ALA A 251 3.68 10.20 -7.27
N ARG A 252 2.71 10.68 -8.04
CA ARG A 252 2.36 10.17 -9.36
C ARG A 252 3.50 10.31 -10.36
N ALA A 253 4.16 11.46 -10.40
CA ALA A 253 5.33 11.67 -11.27
C ALA A 253 6.47 10.69 -10.93
N GLU A 254 6.72 10.41 -9.64
CA GLU A 254 7.71 9.40 -9.24
C GLU A 254 7.30 7.98 -9.64
N LYS A 255 6.03 7.59 -9.41
CA LYS A 255 5.48 6.30 -9.86
C LYS A 255 5.62 6.16 -11.37
N GLN A 256 5.30 7.20 -12.13
CA GLN A 256 5.45 7.21 -13.59
C GLN A 256 6.90 7.03 -14.01
N LYS A 257 7.83 7.79 -13.41
CA LYS A 257 9.27 7.68 -13.70
C LYS A 257 9.82 6.27 -13.42
N LYS A 258 9.24 5.57 -12.43
CA LYS A 258 9.63 4.19 -12.07
C LYS A 258 8.83 3.10 -12.81
N GLY A 259 7.87 3.46 -13.66
CA GLY A 259 6.98 2.49 -14.31
C GLY A 259 6.12 1.72 -13.32
N LEU A 260 5.69 2.37 -12.24
CA LEU A 260 4.84 1.82 -11.17
C LEU A 260 3.55 2.62 -10.99
N LEU A 261 3.14 3.35 -12.04
CA LEU A 261 1.88 4.08 -12.06
C LEU A 261 0.81 3.19 -12.69
N PHE A 262 0.07 2.48 -11.87
CA PHE A 262 -0.89 1.45 -12.28
C PHE A 262 -2.23 2.04 -12.74
N SER A 263 -2.84 1.41 -13.75
CA SER A 263 -4.21 1.74 -14.17
C SER A 263 -5.25 1.16 -13.21
N ALA A 264 -6.51 1.58 -13.35
CA ALA A 264 -7.60 1.05 -12.54
C ALA A 264 -7.72 -0.48 -12.69
N ARG A 265 -7.55 -1.03 -13.89
CA ARG A 265 -7.56 -2.48 -14.11
C ARG A 265 -6.45 -3.18 -13.35
N HIS A 266 -5.23 -2.64 -13.36
CA HIS A 266 -4.12 -3.20 -12.60
C HIS A 266 -4.42 -3.20 -11.09
N LEU A 267 -4.92 -2.08 -10.56
CA LEU A 267 -5.30 -1.97 -9.15
C LEU A 267 -6.43 -2.94 -8.77
N ALA A 268 -7.44 -3.13 -9.64
CA ALA A 268 -8.50 -4.10 -9.42
C ALA A 268 -7.95 -5.53 -9.35
N GLY A 269 -7.02 -5.88 -10.25
CA GLY A 269 -6.30 -7.16 -10.19
C GLY A 269 -5.55 -7.35 -8.88
N PHE A 270 -4.84 -6.33 -8.39
CA PHE A 270 -4.16 -6.39 -7.10
C PHE A 270 -5.13 -6.50 -5.92
N PHE A 271 -6.28 -5.84 -5.97
CA PHE A 271 -7.31 -5.92 -4.93
C PHE A 271 -7.96 -7.30 -4.85
N ASN A 272 -8.26 -7.90 -6.01
CA ASN A 272 -8.69 -9.29 -6.08
C ASN A 272 -7.61 -10.25 -5.54
N TYR A 273 -6.33 -9.99 -5.85
CA TYR A 273 -5.23 -10.78 -5.30
C TYR A 273 -5.19 -10.73 -3.77
N ILE A 274 -5.21 -9.54 -3.14
CA ILE A 274 -5.15 -9.43 -1.66
C ILE A 274 -6.41 -9.96 -0.99
N ARG A 275 -7.58 -9.90 -1.66
CA ARG A 275 -8.81 -10.49 -1.16
C ARG A 275 -8.70 -12.01 -1.06
N ARG A 276 -7.94 -12.66 -1.96
CA ARG A 276 -7.69 -14.10 -1.93
C ARG A 276 -6.47 -14.48 -1.08
N ASN A 277 -5.44 -13.64 -1.09
CA ASN A 277 -4.12 -13.92 -0.50
C ASN A 277 -3.60 -12.70 0.29
N PRO A 278 -4.23 -12.34 1.43
CA PRO A 278 -3.82 -11.16 2.17
C PRO A 278 -2.43 -11.34 2.80
N PRO A 279 -1.58 -10.30 2.82
CA PRO A 279 -0.20 -10.39 3.28
C PRO A 279 -0.04 -10.36 4.80
N PHE A 280 -1.10 -10.65 5.58
CA PHE A 280 -1.10 -10.46 7.05
C PHE A 280 -0.04 -11.30 7.76
N ASN A 281 0.16 -12.54 7.30
CA ASN A 281 1.10 -13.49 7.88
C ASN A 281 2.49 -13.47 7.19
N GLN A 282 2.74 -12.53 6.28
CA GLN A 282 4.02 -12.39 5.59
C GLN A 282 4.94 -11.46 6.37
N LYS A 283 6.26 -11.72 6.39
CA LYS A 283 7.21 -10.86 7.11
C LYS A 283 7.28 -9.46 6.53
N GLU A 284 7.26 -9.36 5.19
CA GLU A 284 7.39 -8.11 4.45
C GLU A 284 6.02 -7.59 3.97
N PRO A 285 5.89 -6.27 3.75
CA PRO A 285 4.73 -5.69 3.08
C PRO A 285 4.51 -6.23 1.65
N LEU A 286 3.29 -6.09 1.14
CA LEU A 286 2.93 -6.52 -0.22
C LEU A 286 3.87 -5.93 -1.27
N ASN A 287 4.43 -6.80 -2.12
CA ASN A 287 5.27 -6.39 -3.25
C ASN A 287 4.47 -6.45 -4.55
N LEU A 288 4.03 -5.29 -5.05
CA LEU A 288 3.19 -5.19 -6.24
C LEU A 288 3.84 -5.76 -7.51
N ILE A 289 5.17 -5.69 -7.62
CA ILE A 289 5.90 -6.30 -8.74
C ILE A 289 5.82 -7.82 -8.66
N ALA A 290 6.06 -8.39 -7.48
CA ALA A 290 5.94 -9.83 -7.27
C ALA A 290 4.52 -10.32 -7.55
N VAL A 291 3.51 -9.59 -7.06
CA VAL A 291 2.10 -9.91 -7.32
C VAL A 291 1.76 -9.83 -8.79
N SER A 292 2.25 -8.81 -9.52
CA SER A 292 1.99 -8.68 -10.96
C SER A 292 2.54 -9.84 -11.80
N ARG A 293 3.38 -10.68 -11.21
CA ARG A 293 4.00 -11.86 -11.82
C ARG A 293 3.58 -13.17 -11.17
N SER A 294 2.55 -13.19 -10.32
CA SER A 294 2.12 -14.42 -9.65
C SER A 294 1.82 -15.56 -10.62
N ASP A 295 1.25 -15.21 -11.78
CA ASP A 295 0.79 -16.18 -12.78
C ASP A 295 1.89 -16.52 -13.79
N HIS A 296 2.97 -15.72 -13.83
CA HIS A 296 4.13 -15.89 -14.71
C HIS A 296 5.43 -15.67 -13.90
N PRO A 297 5.72 -16.55 -12.92
CA PRO A 297 6.89 -16.41 -12.07
C PRO A 297 8.17 -16.61 -12.89
N VAL A 298 9.24 -15.93 -12.48
CA VAL A 298 10.56 -16.22 -13.05
C VAL A 298 11.00 -17.61 -12.63
N SER A 299 11.41 -18.44 -13.58
CA SER A 299 11.93 -19.78 -13.31
C SER A 299 13.12 -19.72 -12.35
N ASN A 300 13.11 -20.57 -11.33
CA ASN A 300 14.23 -20.70 -10.38
C ASN A 300 15.50 -21.26 -11.05
N GLU A 301 15.37 -21.88 -12.22
CA GLU A 301 16.47 -22.47 -13.00
C GLU A 301 16.99 -21.53 -14.10
N LEU A 302 16.41 -20.33 -14.23
CA LEU A 302 16.79 -19.39 -15.29
C LEU A 302 18.29 -19.07 -15.26
N GLY A 303 18.90 -18.93 -14.07
CA GLY A 303 20.35 -18.73 -13.94
C GLY A 303 21.16 -19.88 -14.54
N PHE A 304 20.78 -21.12 -14.23
CA PHE A 304 21.41 -22.34 -14.77
C PHE A 304 21.26 -22.42 -16.30
N HIS A 305 20.08 -22.12 -16.84
CA HIS A 305 19.87 -22.10 -18.29
C HIS A 305 20.68 -20.99 -18.99
N LEU A 306 20.82 -19.82 -18.37
CA LEU A 306 21.64 -18.74 -18.88
C LEU A 306 23.13 -19.10 -18.86
N GLU A 307 23.62 -19.70 -17.78
CA GLU A 307 25.00 -20.21 -17.69
C GLU A 307 25.27 -21.23 -18.80
N ASN A 308 24.45 -22.27 -18.90
CA ASN A 308 24.60 -23.29 -19.94
C ASN A 308 24.54 -22.70 -21.35
N PHE A 309 23.64 -21.73 -21.60
CA PHE A 309 23.56 -21.07 -22.91
C PHE A 309 24.84 -20.30 -23.21
N LEU A 310 25.34 -19.51 -22.26
CA LEU A 310 26.54 -18.69 -22.41
C LEU A 310 27.82 -19.52 -22.58
N ASP A 311 27.92 -20.69 -21.94
CA ASP A 311 29.07 -21.59 -22.05
C ASP A 311 29.30 -22.12 -23.48
N ASN A 312 28.28 -22.08 -24.34
CA ASN A 312 28.41 -22.46 -25.76
C ASN A 312 29.13 -21.41 -26.62
N PHE A 313 29.40 -20.21 -26.09
CA PHE A 313 30.00 -19.11 -26.85
C PHE A 313 31.45 -18.85 -26.42
N GLN A 314 32.40 -19.38 -27.20
CA GLN A 314 33.84 -19.19 -26.97
C GLN A 314 34.40 -17.92 -27.65
N SER A 315 33.67 -17.36 -28.62
CA SER A 315 34.07 -16.13 -29.32
C SER A 315 33.49 -14.89 -28.62
N PRO A 316 34.33 -13.92 -28.21
CA PRO A 316 33.87 -12.65 -27.64
C PRO A 316 32.93 -11.89 -28.59
N ASP A 317 33.13 -12.00 -29.91
CA ASP A 317 32.31 -11.32 -30.91
C ASP A 317 30.88 -11.91 -30.97
N LEU A 318 30.76 -13.24 -30.94
CA LEU A 318 29.46 -13.91 -30.89
C LEU A 318 28.74 -13.67 -29.57
N LEU A 319 29.48 -13.63 -28.46
CA LEU A 319 28.93 -13.31 -27.15
C LEU A 319 28.30 -11.91 -27.16
N GLN A 320 29.02 -10.91 -27.69
CA GLN A 320 28.57 -9.51 -27.69
C GLN A 320 27.49 -9.22 -28.72
N LYS A 321 27.58 -9.76 -29.94
CA LYS A 321 26.67 -9.43 -31.04
C LYS A 321 25.44 -10.33 -31.12
N PHE A 322 25.46 -11.51 -30.50
CA PHE A 322 24.37 -12.47 -30.58
C PHE A 322 23.82 -12.89 -29.22
N ALA A 323 24.65 -13.49 -28.35
CA ALA A 323 24.16 -14.10 -27.12
C ALA A 323 23.56 -13.07 -26.16
N ILE A 324 24.27 -11.97 -25.90
CA ILE A 324 23.78 -10.89 -25.03
C ILE A 324 22.50 -10.24 -25.59
N PRO A 325 22.44 -9.81 -26.87
CA PRO A 325 21.20 -9.27 -27.45
C PRO A 325 20.02 -10.25 -27.42
N THR A 326 20.26 -11.55 -27.61
CA THR A 326 19.22 -12.58 -27.54
C THR A 326 18.67 -12.71 -26.13
N ILE A 327 19.55 -12.83 -25.11
CA ILE A 327 19.15 -12.87 -23.71
C ILE A 327 18.36 -11.60 -23.35
N ALA A 328 18.88 -10.43 -23.72
CA ALA A 328 18.22 -9.16 -23.45
C ALA A 328 16.82 -9.10 -24.08
N SER A 329 16.67 -9.55 -25.32
CA SER A 329 15.39 -9.59 -26.02
C SER A 329 14.40 -10.53 -25.33
N CYS A 330 14.82 -11.74 -24.97
CA CYS A 330 13.99 -12.70 -24.23
C CYS A 330 13.54 -12.14 -22.88
N LEU A 331 14.45 -11.52 -22.12
CA LEU A 331 14.12 -10.91 -20.83
C LEU A 331 13.16 -9.73 -20.97
N ILE A 332 13.28 -8.92 -22.03
CA ILE A 332 12.33 -7.84 -22.30
C ILE A 332 10.95 -8.39 -22.66
N LEU A 333 10.88 -9.41 -23.52
CA LEU A 333 9.60 -10.00 -23.92
C LEU A 333 8.88 -10.68 -22.75
N ASP A 334 9.60 -11.42 -21.91
CA ASP A 334 9.06 -12.04 -20.70
C ASP A 334 8.59 -11.00 -19.65
N GLN A 335 9.14 -9.78 -19.67
CA GLN A 335 8.77 -8.72 -18.73
C GLN A 335 7.47 -8.01 -19.10
N TYR A 336 7.07 -8.03 -20.37
CA TYR A 336 5.92 -7.28 -20.86
C TYR A 336 5.00 -8.15 -21.76
N PRO A 337 4.46 -9.27 -21.26
CA PRO A 337 3.43 -10.00 -21.99
C PRO A 337 2.18 -9.11 -22.20
N PRO A 338 1.36 -9.41 -23.22
CA PRO A 338 0.12 -8.67 -23.48
C PRO A 338 -0.73 -8.53 -22.21
N GLY A 339 -1.21 -7.32 -21.93
CA GLY A 339 -2.03 -7.02 -20.75
C GLY A 339 -1.25 -6.69 -19.47
N MET A 340 0.09 -6.86 -19.44
CA MET A 340 0.91 -6.36 -18.33
C MET A 340 1.15 -4.85 -18.40
N HIS A 341 1.52 -4.28 -17.24
CA HIS A 341 1.81 -2.86 -17.11
C HIS A 341 2.95 -2.43 -18.04
N CYS A 342 2.59 -1.80 -19.16
CA CYS A 342 3.46 -1.56 -20.32
C CYS A 342 4.50 -0.43 -20.16
N LYS A 343 4.70 0.10 -18.95
CA LYS A 343 5.71 1.15 -18.72
C LYS A 343 7.03 0.49 -18.34
N ARG A 344 8.11 0.81 -19.07
CA ARG A 344 9.48 0.34 -18.83
C ARG A 344 9.89 0.54 -17.37
N SER A 345 9.65 -0.46 -16.53
CA SER A 345 9.96 -0.40 -15.12
C SER A 345 11.31 -1.05 -14.91
N LEU A 346 12.35 -0.21 -14.79
CA LEU A 346 13.67 -0.67 -14.34
C LEU A 346 13.56 -1.38 -12.97
N SER A 347 12.52 -1.08 -12.19
CA SER A 347 12.24 -1.77 -10.93
C SER A 347 11.79 -3.22 -11.12
N VAL A 348 10.98 -3.53 -12.14
CA VAL A 348 10.63 -4.91 -12.49
C VAL A 348 11.88 -5.67 -12.92
N PHE A 349 12.66 -5.09 -13.83
CA PHE A 349 13.94 -5.67 -14.25
C PHE A 349 14.85 -5.95 -13.05
N LYS A 350 15.10 -4.95 -12.19
CA LYS A 350 15.96 -5.08 -11.01
C LYS A 350 15.48 -6.14 -10.03
N TYR A 351 14.18 -6.18 -9.73
CA TYR A 351 13.61 -7.17 -8.81
C TYR A 351 13.85 -8.59 -9.32
N LEU A 352 13.60 -8.81 -10.62
CA LEU A 352 13.80 -10.11 -11.25
C LEU A 352 15.28 -10.47 -11.35
N THR A 353 16.14 -9.58 -11.84
CA THR A 353 17.59 -9.84 -11.92
C THR A 353 18.21 -10.08 -10.54
N HIS A 354 17.77 -9.36 -9.51
CA HIS A 354 18.26 -9.58 -8.15
C HIS A 354 17.89 -10.98 -7.64
N LYS A 355 16.67 -11.45 -7.91
CA LYS A 355 16.30 -12.85 -7.66
C LYS A 355 17.10 -13.84 -8.51
N MET A 356 17.42 -13.51 -9.76
CA MET A 356 18.19 -14.38 -10.66
C MET A 356 19.62 -14.60 -10.19
N PHE A 357 20.29 -13.54 -9.69
CA PHE A 357 21.72 -13.59 -9.35
C PHE A 357 22.05 -13.91 -7.89
N LEU A 358 21.11 -13.76 -6.94
CA LEU A 358 21.40 -13.98 -5.51
C LEU A 358 20.80 -15.27 -4.93
N THR A 359 19.79 -15.86 -5.57
CA THR A 359 19.17 -17.10 -5.09
C THR A 359 20.02 -18.37 -5.30
N PRO A 360 20.89 -18.50 -6.32
CA PRO A 360 21.73 -19.71 -6.47
C PRO A 360 22.97 -19.75 -5.58
N TYR A 361 23.46 -18.59 -5.09
CA TYR A 361 24.77 -18.51 -4.42
C TYR A 361 24.78 -18.98 -2.95
N ILE A 362 23.64 -19.40 -2.39
CA ILE A 362 23.55 -19.88 -1.00
C ILE A 362 23.85 -21.39 -0.88
N LYS A 363 23.99 -22.16 -1.98
CA LYS A 363 24.17 -23.62 -1.90
C LYS A 363 25.19 -24.26 -2.85
N ARG A 364 26.29 -23.59 -3.22
CA ARG A 364 27.42 -24.29 -3.87
C ARG A 364 28.78 -23.86 -3.29
N PRO A 365 29.57 -24.78 -2.69
CA PRO A 365 30.94 -24.48 -2.33
C PRO A 365 31.76 -24.25 -3.61
N ARG A 366 32.41 -23.09 -3.69
CA ARG A 366 33.33 -22.69 -4.75
C ARG A 366 34.46 -23.71 -4.90
N LYS A 367 34.51 -24.42 -6.04
CA LYS A 367 35.76 -24.94 -6.61
C LYS A 367 35.86 -24.46 -8.06
N MET A 368 36.33 -23.23 -8.22
CA MET A 368 37.13 -22.83 -9.38
C MET A 368 38.12 -21.77 -8.90
N ARG A 369 39.34 -22.23 -8.64
CA ARG A 369 40.52 -21.40 -8.43
C ARG A 369 41.11 -21.20 -9.83
N MET A 370 40.88 -20.04 -10.46
CA MET A 370 41.74 -19.59 -11.54
C MET A 370 43.10 -19.25 -10.91
N GLN A 371 44.12 -20.03 -11.23
CA GLN A 371 45.48 -19.54 -11.25
C GLN A 371 45.69 -18.87 -12.60
N LEU A 372 45.53 -17.54 -12.61
CA LEU A 372 46.18 -16.67 -13.59
C LEU A 372 46.71 -15.48 -12.80
N THR A 373 47.91 -15.65 -12.23
CA THR A 373 48.86 -14.55 -12.00
C THR A 373 50.27 -15.11 -11.81
N LYS A 374 51.15 -14.65 -12.71
CA LYS A 374 52.63 -14.51 -12.64
C LYS A 374 53.51 -15.61 -13.26
N ASN A 375 54.15 -15.14 -14.34
CA ASN A 375 55.31 -15.60 -15.11
C ASN A 375 55.11 -16.78 -16.05
#